data_AF-A0AAN6JVV9-F1
#
_entry.id   AF-A0AAN6JVV9-F1
#
_cell.length_a   1.000
_cell.length_b   1.000
_cell.length_c   1.000
_cell.angle_alpha   90.00
_cell.angle_beta   90.00
_cell.angle_gamma   90.00
#
_symmetry.space_group_name_H-M   'P 1'
#
loop_
_entity.id
_entity.type
_entity.pdbx_description
1 polymer ?
#
loop_
_entity_poly.entity_id
_entity_poly.type
_entity_poly.pdbx_seq_one_letter_code
_entity_poly.pdbx_strand_id
1 'polypeptide(L)'
;MILRLSTLALSALCLSTAPLAAAISASEIPADTPVSQLLASANANLARGQAQDALTYFDIAIQKDPSNYLTVFKRGAAYLSLGRNAQASRDFDRVLTLRPGFEGALTQRAKIKSRNAEWA
;
A
#
# COMPACT_ATOMS: atom_id res chain seq x y z
N MET A 1 33.75 -57.45 -15.46
CA MET A 1 34.21 -57.10 -14.10
C MET A 1 33.60 -55.73 -13.76
N ILE A 2 32.36 -55.73 -13.24
CA ILE A 2 31.98 -55.28 -11.86
C ILE A 2 32.00 -53.73 -11.73
N LEU A 3 30.83 -53.07 -11.86
CA LEU A 3 30.09 -52.29 -10.83
C LEU A 3 30.71 -50.89 -10.51
N ARG A 4 30.00 -49.75 -10.36
CA ARG A 4 28.71 -49.49 -9.69
C ARG A 4 28.03 -48.21 -10.18
N LEU A 5 26.70 -48.28 -10.30
CA LEU A 5 25.78 -47.15 -10.15
C LEU A 5 25.98 -46.52 -8.76
N SER A 6 26.12 -45.20 -8.70
CA SER A 6 25.97 -44.43 -7.45
C SER A 6 24.88 -43.40 -7.66
N THR A 7 23.64 -43.81 -7.43
CA THR A 7 22.51 -42.93 -7.17
C THR A 7 22.82 -42.14 -5.90
N LEU A 8 23.09 -40.84 -6.02
CA LEU A 8 23.14 -39.95 -4.86
C LEU A 8 21.87 -39.09 -4.83
N ALA A 9 21.12 -39.39 -3.78
CA ALA A 9 19.81 -38.89 -3.41
C ALA A 9 19.64 -37.37 -3.54
N LEU A 10 18.52 -37.00 -4.16
CA LEU A 10 17.48 -36.14 -3.58
C LEU A 10 17.94 -35.28 -2.39
N SER A 11 18.35 -34.05 -2.66
CA SER A 11 17.90 -32.93 -1.81
C SER A 11 16.88 -32.16 -2.63
N ALA A 12 15.66 -32.70 -2.64
CA ALA A 12 14.49 -31.89 -2.95
C ALA A 12 14.49 -30.76 -1.92
N LEU A 13 15.02 -29.60 -2.31
CA LEU A 13 14.84 -28.36 -1.61
C LEU A 13 13.33 -28.14 -1.60
N CYS A 14 12.66 -28.56 -0.53
CA CYS A 14 11.33 -28.11 -0.22
C CYS A 14 11.46 -26.60 0.00
N LEU A 15 11.44 -25.85 -1.10
CA LEU A 15 10.93 -24.50 -1.15
C LEU A 15 9.49 -24.66 -0.68
N SER A 16 9.29 -24.60 0.64
CA SER A 16 8.02 -24.22 1.18
C SER A 16 7.77 -22.85 0.58
N THR A 17 7.03 -22.82 -0.52
CA THR A 17 6.37 -21.63 -1.00
C THR A 17 5.30 -21.35 0.03
N ALA A 18 5.72 -20.86 1.20
CA ALA A 18 4.86 -20.01 1.98
C ALA A 18 4.38 -18.96 0.96
N PRO A 19 3.06 -18.82 0.74
CA PRO A 19 2.58 -17.79 -0.13
C PRO A 19 3.04 -16.50 0.53
N LEU A 20 4.12 -15.91 0.04
CA LEU A 20 4.36 -14.49 0.20
C LEU A 20 3.09 -13.91 -0.42
N ALA A 21 2.16 -13.44 0.41
CA ALA A 21 0.94 -12.80 -0.05
C ALA A 21 1.40 -11.60 -0.88
N ALA A 22 1.60 -11.85 -2.18
CA ALA A 22 2.09 -10.87 -3.11
C ALA A 22 0.99 -9.83 -3.19
N ALA A 23 1.36 -8.58 -2.95
CA ALA A 23 0.41 -7.51 -3.04
C ALA A 23 -0.18 -7.48 -4.47
N ILE A 24 -1.46 -7.16 -4.59
CA ILE A 24 -2.10 -7.07 -5.90
C ILE A 24 -1.33 -6.09 -6.79
N SER A 25 -1.04 -6.53 -8.01
CA SER A 25 -0.29 -5.75 -8.99
C SER A 25 -1.24 -4.88 -9.80
N ALA A 26 -0.82 -3.66 -10.15
CA ALA A 26 -1.64 -2.73 -10.90
C ALA A 26 -2.08 -3.28 -12.28
N SER A 27 -1.29 -4.17 -12.87
CA SER A 27 -1.60 -4.85 -14.14
C SER A 27 -2.78 -5.83 -14.06
N GLU A 28 -3.14 -6.28 -12.86
CA GLU A 28 -4.26 -7.21 -12.64
C GLU A 28 -5.61 -6.49 -12.57
N ILE A 29 -5.59 -5.15 -12.48
CA ILE A 29 -6.79 -4.32 -12.37
C ILE A 29 -7.17 -3.82 -13.77
N PRO A 30 -8.38 -4.12 -14.27
CA PRO A 30 -8.82 -3.64 -15.58
C PRO A 30 -8.72 -2.12 -15.71
N ALA A 31 -8.16 -1.63 -16.81
CA ALA A 31 -7.88 -0.20 -16.99
C ALA A 31 -9.14 0.67 -16.99
N ASP A 32 -10.28 0.09 -17.38
CA ASP A 32 -11.61 0.70 -17.42
C ASP A 32 -12.34 0.68 -16.06
N THR A 33 -11.74 0.07 -15.03
CA THR A 33 -12.33 0.03 -13.68
C THR A 33 -12.67 1.45 -13.20
N PRO A 34 -13.92 1.73 -12.80
CA PRO A 34 -14.34 3.05 -12.36
C PRO A 34 -13.73 3.41 -11.00
N VAL A 35 -13.53 4.71 -10.76
CA VAL A 35 -12.95 5.22 -9.49
C VAL A 35 -13.75 4.73 -8.28
N SER A 36 -15.08 4.70 -8.36
CA SER A 36 -15.93 4.21 -7.26
C SER A 36 -15.61 2.76 -6.85
N GLN A 37 -15.38 1.88 -7.83
CA GLN A 37 -15.03 0.48 -7.58
C GLN A 37 -13.60 0.35 -7.03
N LEU A 38 -12.65 1.14 -7.55
CA LEU A 38 -11.29 1.20 -6.99
C LEU A 38 -11.31 1.60 -5.51
N LEU A 39 -12.08 2.64 -5.17
CA LEU A 39 -12.23 3.10 -3.79
C LEU A 39 -12.92 2.06 -2.91
N ALA A 40 -13.94 1.36 -3.43
CA ALA A 40 -14.61 0.28 -2.71
C ALA A 40 -13.62 -0.86 -2.40
N SER A 41 -12.84 -1.30 -3.39
CA SER A 41 -11.80 -2.32 -3.22
C SER A 41 -10.72 -1.88 -2.24
N ALA A 42 -10.26 -0.62 -2.32
CA ALA A 42 -9.28 -0.07 -1.39
C ALA A 42 -9.79 -0.10 0.06
N ASN A 43 -11.02 0.39 0.31
CA ASN A 43 -11.61 0.39 1.64
C ASN A 43 -11.85 -1.04 2.17
N ALA A 44 -12.26 -1.96 1.30
CA ALA A 44 -12.46 -3.36 1.66
C ALA A 44 -11.14 -4.05 2.07
N ASN A 45 -10.04 -3.76 1.35
CA ASN A 45 -8.71 -4.27 1.71
C ASN A 45 -8.22 -3.66 3.04
N LEU A 46 -8.44 -2.37 3.28
CA LEU A 46 -8.14 -1.75 4.59
C LEU A 46 -8.92 -2.41 5.74
N ALA A 47 -10.22 -2.70 5.53
CA ALA A 47 -11.04 -3.36 6.54
C ALA A 47 -10.55 -4.79 6.86
N ARG A 48 -9.83 -5.43 5.93
CA ARG A 48 -9.20 -6.75 6.11
C ARG A 48 -7.76 -6.68 6.63
N GLY A 49 -7.24 -5.48 6.90
CA GLY A 49 -5.85 -5.27 7.29
C GLY A 49 -4.83 -5.39 6.14
N GLN A 50 -5.30 -5.55 4.91
CA GLN A 50 -4.49 -5.66 3.69
C GLN A 50 -4.13 -4.27 3.16
N ALA A 51 -3.47 -3.47 4.01
CA ALA A 51 -3.17 -2.08 3.66
C ALA A 51 -2.24 -1.95 2.46
N GLN A 52 -1.35 -2.93 2.22
CA GLN A 52 -0.48 -2.94 1.05
C GLN A 52 -1.27 -3.07 -0.26
N ASP A 53 -2.32 -3.91 -0.30
CA ASP A 53 -3.18 -4.06 -1.47
C ASP A 53 -4.05 -2.81 -1.69
N ALA A 54 -4.53 -2.23 -0.59
CA ALA A 54 -5.31 -0.99 -0.64
C ALA A 54 -4.52 0.16 -1.30
N LEU A 55 -3.21 0.23 -1.11
CA LEU A 55 -2.36 1.25 -1.76
C LEU A 55 -2.43 1.17 -3.28
N THR A 56 -2.38 -0.04 -3.87
CA THR A 56 -2.47 -0.21 -5.33
C THR A 56 -3.76 0.38 -5.88
N TYR A 57 -4.89 0.10 -5.22
CA TYR A 57 -6.19 0.66 -5.63
C TYR A 57 -6.26 2.18 -5.45
N PHE A 58 -5.71 2.73 -4.36
CA PHE A 58 -5.64 4.17 -4.16
C PHE A 58 -4.77 4.86 -5.20
N ASP A 59 -3.64 4.26 -5.58
CA ASP A 59 -2.73 4.82 -6.59
C ASP A 59 -3.42 4.94 -7.95
N ILE A 60 -4.17 3.93 -8.36
CA ILE A 60 -4.94 3.98 -9.62
C ILE A 60 -6.10 4.99 -9.49
N ALA A 61 -6.79 5.03 -8.36
CA ALA A 61 -7.87 5.98 -8.13
C ALA A 61 -7.37 7.44 -8.18
N ILE A 62 -6.20 7.73 -7.61
CA ILE A 62 -5.57 9.06 -7.64
C ILE A 62 -5.07 9.42 -9.03
N GLN A 63 -4.60 8.44 -9.83
CA GLN A 63 -4.25 8.70 -11.23
C GLN A 63 -5.46 9.12 -12.06
N LYS A 64 -6.62 8.52 -11.80
CA LYS A 64 -7.88 8.87 -12.49
C LYS A 64 -8.50 10.18 -11.99
N ASP A 65 -8.42 10.46 -10.70
CA ASP A 65 -8.90 11.71 -10.09
C ASP A 65 -7.86 12.29 -9.12
N PRO A 66 -6.90 13.08 -9.62
CA PRO A 66 -5.81 13.61 -8.82
C PRO A 66 -6.24 14.75 -7.89
N SER A 67 -7.45 15.29 -8.07
CA SER A 67 -8.00 16.41 -7.30
C SER A 67 -8.72 15.97 -6.04
N ASN A 68 -9.07 14.69 -5.94
CA ASN A 68 -9.79 14.13 -4.80
C ASN A 68 -8.91 13.99 -3.56
N TYR A 69 -8.86 15.06 -2.78
CA TYR A 69 -8.10 15.12 -1.53
C TYR A 69 -8.52 14.03 -0.53
N LEU A 70 -9.77 13.56 -0.53
CA LEU A 70 -10.21 12.48 0.37
C LEU A 70 -9.55 11.15 0.02
N THR A 71 -9.38 10.85 -1.27
CA THR A 71 -8.66 9.66 -1.72
C THR A 71 -7.17 9.73 -1.32
N VAL A 72 -6.52 10.88 -1.53
CA VAL A 72 -5.13 11.10 -1.11
C VAL A 72 -4.99 10.96 0.41
N PHE A 73 -5.94 11.51 1.17
CA PHE A 73 -5.96 11.38 2.64
C PHE A 73 -6.08 9.92 3.09
N LYS A 74 -6.96 9.15 2.46
CA LYS A 74 -7.13 7.71 2.76
C LYS A 74 -5.86 6.91 2.44
N ARG A 75 -5.17 7.22 1.34
CA ARG A 75 -3.87 6.61 1.04
C ARG A 75 -2.82 6.96 2.08
N GLY A 76 -2.77 8.22 2.53
CA GLY A 76 -1.92 8.65 3.65
C GLY A 76 -2.20 7.86 4.93
N ALA A 77 -3.47 7.63 5.27
CA ALA A 77 -3.86 6.79 6.40
C ALA A 77 -3.45 5.32 6.22
N ALA A 78 -3.55 4.77 5.01
CA ALA A 78 -3.06 3.43 4.69
C ALA A 78 -1.54 3.32 4.90
N TYR A 79 -0.76 4.31 4.45
CA TYR A 79 0.68 4.38 4.71
C TYR A 79 0.99 4.43 6.21
N LEU A 80 0.23 5.17 7.02
CA LEU A 80 0.41 5.17 8.48
C LEU A 80 0.21 3.79 9.09
N SER A 81 -0.81 3.05 8.64
CA SER A 81 -1.08 1.69 9.14
C SER A 81 0.07 0.70 8.83
N LEU A 82 0.86 1.01 7.79
CA LEU A 82 2.05 0.27 7.40
C LEU A 82 3.35 0.81 8.03
N GLY A 83 3.27 1.81 8.92
CA GLY A 83 4.44 2.48 9.52
C GLY A 83 5.22 3.38 8.55
N ARG A 84 4.69 3.65 7.36
CA ARG A 84 5.34 4.44 6.29
C ARG A 84 5.10 5.94 6.48
N ASN A 85 5.63 6.49 7.57
CA ASN A 85 5.41 7.88 7.98
C ASN A 85 5.80 8.91 6.90
N ALA A 86 6.91 8.70 6.19
CA ALA A 86 7.41 9.64 5.18
C ALA A 86 6.45 9.76 3.97
N GLN A 87 5.95 8.62 3.46
CA GLN A 87 4.94 8.61 2.41
C GLN A 87 3.63 9.27 2.90
N ALA A 88 3.20 8.92 4.12
CA ALA A 88 1.99 9.50 4.71
C ALA A 88 2.08 11.02 4.84
N SER A 89 3.22 11.56 5.30
CA SER A 89 3.41 13.01 5.42
C SER A 89 3.24 13.71 4.08
N ARG A 90 3.87 13.18 3.02
CA ARG A 90 3.73 13.75 1.66
C ARG A 90 2.27 13.76 1.18
N ASP A 91 1.52 12.70 1.47
CA ASP A 91 0.10 12.65 1.13
C ASP A 91 -0.70 13.68 1.92
N PHE A 92 -0.44 13.86 3.22
CA PHE A 92 -1.12 14.89 4.03
C PHE A 92 -0.76 16.31 3.59
N ASP A 93 0.48 16.56 3.19
CA ASP A 93 0.88 17.86 2.64
C ASP A 93 0.16 18.15 1.31
N ARG A 94 0.03 17.13 0.45
CA ARG A 94 -0.77 17.24 -0.78
C ARG A 94 -2.25 17.50 -0.47
N VAL A 95 -2.82 16.83 0.54
CA VAL A 95 -4.20 17.09 0.97
C VAL A 95 -4.39 18.54 1.39
N LEU A 96 -3.44 19.11 2.14
CA LEU A 96 -3.52 20.49 2.60
C LEU A 96 -3.26 21.52 1.48
N THR A 97 -2.55 21.11 0.43
CA THR A 97 -2.43 21.89 -0.81
C THR A 97 -3.76 21.94 -1.56
N LEU A 98 -4.47 20.81 -1.65
CA LEU A 98 -5.76 20.70 -2.35
C LEU A 98 -6.93 21.30 -1.54
N ARG A 99 -6.91 21.12 -0.21
CA ARG A 99 -7.91 21.63 0.73
C ARG A 99 -7.22 22.21 1.96
N PRO A 100 -6.85 23.50 1.91
CA PRO A 100 -6.33 24.21 3.07
C PRO A 100 -7.28 24.07 4.26
N GLY A 101 -6.73 23.82 5.45
CA GLY A 101 -7.52 23.70 6.68
C GLY A 101 -8.26 22.36 6.87
N PHE A 102 -7.97 21.32 6.08
CA PHE A 102 -8.51 20.00 6.36
C PHE A 102 -7.95 19.44 7.69
N GLU A 103 -8.76 19.50 8.75
CA GLU A 103 -8.36 19.14 10.12
C GLU A 103 -7.78 17.73 10.24
N GLY A 104 -8.33 16.78 9.47
CA GLY A 104 -7.82 15.40 9.44
C GLY A 104 -6.35 15.33 9.04
N ALA A 105 -5.95 16.04 7.97
CA ALA A 105 -4.56 16.06 7.53
C ALA A 105 -3.66 16.88 8.47
N LEU A 106 -4.14 18.00 9.02
CA LEU A 106 -3.40 18.78 10.02
C LEU A 106 -3.07 17.93 11.25
N THR A 107 -4.05 17.18 11.74
CA THR A 107 -3.91 16.31 12.91
C THR A 107 -2.89 15.20 12.64
N GLN A 108 -2.98 14.52 11.50
CA GLN A 108 -2.04 13.46 11.18
C GLN A 108 -0.62 13.98 10.96
N ARG A 109 -0.46 15.13 10.29
CA ARG A 109 0.84 15.78 10.11
C ARG A 109 1.48 16.16 11.44
N ALA A 110 0.71 16.75 12.36
CA ALA A 110 1.18 17.09 13.70
C ALA A 110 1.65 15.85 14.47
N LYS A 111 0.90 14.73 14.40
CA LYS A 111 1.28 13.45 15.00
C LYS A 111 2.59 12.91 14.42
N ILE A 112 2.77 12.96 13.10
CA ILE A 112 4.03 12.50 12.46
C ILE A 112 5.20 13.36 12.93
N LYS A 113 5.09 14.69 12.85
CA LYS A 113 6.15 15.63 13.27
C LYS A 113 6.54 15.45 14.74
N SER A 114 5.53 15.32 15.62
CA SER A 114 5.78 15.10 17.05
C SER A 114 6.51 13.79 17.35
N ARG A 115 6.25 12.73 16.58
CA ARG A 115 6.93 11.43 16.75
C ARG A 115 8.37 11.46 16.27
N ASN A 116 8.70 12.34 15.33
CA ASN A 116 10.04 12.45 14.75
C ASN A 116 10.89 13.56 15.41
N ALA A 117 10.36 14.32 16.38
CA ALA A 117 10.98 15.54 16.93
C ALA A 117 11.35 16.59 15.86
N GLU A 118 10.68 16.54 14.71
CA GLU A 118 10.85 17.49 13.60
C GLU A 118 9.93 18.70 13.84
N TRP A 119 10.34 19.58 14.74
CA TRP A 119 9.72 20.90 14.93
C TRP A 119 10.47 21.94 14.10
N ALA A 120 10.26 21.92 12.80
CA ALA A 120 10.65 22.99 11.88
C ALA A 120 9.40 23.62 11.26
#